data_AF-A0A7C3TZ61-F1
#
_entry.id   AF-A0A7C3TZ61-F1
#
_cell.length_a   1.000
_cell.length_b   1.000
_cell.length_c   1.000
_cell.angle_alpha   90.00
_cell.angle_beta   90.00
_cell.angle_gamma   90.00
#
_symmetry.space_group_name_H-M   'P 1'
#
loop_
_entity.id
_entity.type
_entity.pdbx_description
1 polymer ?
#
loop_
_entity_poly.entity_id
_entity_poly.type
_entity_poly.pdbx_seq_one_letter_code
_entity_poly.pdbx_strand_id
1 'polypeptide(L)'
;MILNTAGGLSIDTEKDLTAPERHIIQKLLFWEDLAESVEHFQHKVEEALQKGWNDSGPVSLRPVLREIIKDLEERVRRRTRTVREKHTE
;
A
#
# COMPACT_ATOMS: atom_id res chain seq x y z
N MET A 1 -8.01 6.06 11.38
CA MET A 1 -6.58 5.64 11.46
C MET A 1 -5.70 6.77 10.94
N ILE A 2 -4.58 7.09 11.61
CA ILE A 2 -3.62 8.08 11.09
C ILE A 2 -2.44 7.34 10.46
N LEU A 3 -2.08 7.70 9.23
CA LEU A 3 -0.91 7.19 8.53
C LEU A 3 0.16 8.26 8.44
N ASN A 4 1.36 7.94 8.87
CA ASN A 4 2.52 8.80 8.68
C ASN A 4 3.40 8.18 7.60
N THR A 5 3.55 8.88 6.48
CA THR A 5 4.50 8.46 5.43
C THR A 5 5.90 8.93 5.79
N ALA A 6 6.92 8.24 5.29
CA ALA A 6 8.32 8.64 5.46
C ALA A 6 8.62 10.02 4.83
N GLY A 7 7.77 10.49 3.91
CA GLY A 7 7.81 11.84 3.35
C GLY A 7 7.30 12.95 4.28
N GLY A 8 6.89 12.62 5.51
CA GLY A 8 6.38 13.58 6.49
C GLY A 8 4.91 13.93 6.33
N LEU A 9 4.18 13.20 5.48
CA LEU A 9 2.74 13.39 5.31
C LEU A 9 1.99 12.61 6.38
N SER A 10 1.23 13.33 7.22
CA SER A 10 0.27 12.75 8.15
C SER A 10 -1.11 12.76 7.51
N ILE A 11 -1.72 11.57 7.37
CA ILE A 11 -2.97 11.36 6.66
C ILE A 11 -4.00 10.79 7.64
N ASP A 12 -5.06 11.55 7.88
CA ASP A 12 -6.22 11.06 8.58
C ASP A 12 -7.12 10.29 7.61
N THR A 13 -7.05 8.97 7.65
CA THR A 13 -7.80 8.08 6.74
C THR A 13 -9.32 8.23 6.82
N GLU A 14 -9.86 8.89 7.84
CA GLU A 14 -11.29 9.14 7.98
C GLU A 14 -11.71 10.47 7.36
N LYS A 15 -10.79 11.45 7.28
CA LYS A 15 -11.06 12.79 6.73
C LYS A 15 -10.50 13.00 5.32
N ASP A 16 -9.31 12.48 5.06
CA ASP A 16 -8.54 12.74 3.85
C ASP A 16 -8.83 11.74 2.72
N LEU A 17 -9.51 10.64 3.05
CA LEU A 17 -9.80 9.54 2.14
C LEU A 17 -11.29 9.21 2.10
N THR A 18 -11.75 8.87 0.90
CA THR A 18 -13.07 8.27 0.70
C THR A 18 -13.12 6.86 1.29
N ALA A 19 -14.32 6.33 1.52
CA ALA A 19 -14.48 4.97 2.02
C ALA A 19 -13.79 3.91 1.13
N PRO A 20 -13.92 3.93 -0.21
CA PRO A 20 -13.21 3.00 -1.08
C PRO A 20 -11.68 3.11 -0.97
N GLU A 21 -11.13 4.33 -0.91
CA GLU A 21 -9.68 4.55 -0.77
C GLU A 21 -9.16 3.99 0.55
N ARG A 22 -9.87 4.25 1.66
CA ARG A 22 -9.51 3.72 2.98
C ARG A 22 -9.49 2.19 2.98
N HIS A 23 -10.47 1.55 2.36
CA HIS A 23 -10.53 0.09 2.27
C HIS A 23 -9.40 -0.50 1.44
N ILE A 24 -9.05 0.14 0.31
CA ILE A 24 -7.89 -0.24 -0.48
C ILE A 24 -6.63 -0.17 0.37
N ILE A 25 -6.40 0.92 1.10
CA ILE A 25 -5.20 1.06 1.92
C ILE A 25 -5.15 0.02 3.05
N GLN A 26 -6.27 -0.28 3.70
CA GLN A 26 -6.33 -1.36 4.69
C GLN A 26 -5.89 -2.71 4.09
N LYS A 27 -6.35 -3.02 2.87
CA LYS A 27 -5.94 -4.23 2.16
C LYS A 27 -4.46 -4.20 1.78
N LEU A 28 -3.94 -3.05 1.36
CA LEU A 28 -2.53 -2.91 0.99
C LEU A 28 -1.59 -2.99 2.19
N LEU A 29 -1.98 -2.48 3.36
CA LEU A 29 -1.23 -2.66 4.60
C LEU A 29 -1.06 -4.14 4.96
N PHE A 30 -2.08 -4.97 4.70
CA PHE A 30 -1.95 -6.41 4.87
C PHE A 30 -0.98 -7.04 3.85
N TRP A 31 -1.04 -6.62 2.59
CA TRP A 31 -0.12 -7.11 1.55
C TRP A 31 1.33 -6.62 1.74
N GLU A 32 1.56 -5.52 2.43
CA GLU A 32 2.89 -5.00 2.75
C GLU A 32 3.74 -6.06 3.47
N ASP A 33 3.15 -6.81 4.40
CA ASP A 33 3.82 -7.84 5.17
C ASP A 33 3.93 -9.19 4.45
N LEU A 34 2.98 -9.47 3.55
CA LEU A 34 2.88 -10.76 2.85
C LEU A 34 3.55 -10.80 1.48
N ALA A 35 3.76 -9.65 0.83
CA ALA A 35 4.38 -9.61 -0.48
C ALA A 35 5.78 -10.22 -0.43
N GLU A 36 6.17 -10.93 -1.48
CA GLU A 36 7.51 -11.56 -1.55
C GLU A 36 8.53 -10.64 -2.23
N SER A 37 8.04 -9.65 -2.97
CA SER A 37 8.84 -8.65 -3.67
C SER A 37 8.03 -7.37 -3.88
N VAL A 38 8.69 -6.31 -4.32
CA VAL A 38 8.03 -5.05 -4.70
C VAL A 38 7.09 -5.28 -5.88
N GLU A 39 7.48 -6.11 -6.84
CA GLU A 39 6.67 -6.45 -8.02
C GLU A 39 5.39 -7.20 -7.60
N HIS A 40 5.49 -8.17 -6.68
CA HIS A 40 4.31 -8.85 -6.14
C HIS A 40 3.38 -7.83 -5.44
N PHE A 41 3.93 -6.91 -4.67
CA PHE A 41 3.14 -5.85 -4.03
C PHE A 41 2.46 -4.94 -5.07
N GLN A 42 3.15 -4.53 -6.12
CA GLN A 42 2.61 -3.71 -7.21
C GLN A 42 1.43 -4.38 -7.92
N HIS A 43 1.52 -5.69 -8.19
CA HIS A 43 0.38 -6.44 -8.72
C HIS A 43 -0.82 -6.41 -7.76
N LYS A 44 -0.60 -6.44 -6.45
CA LYS A 44 -1.69 -6.32 -5.46
C LYS A 44 -2.27 -4.92 -5.37
N VAL A 45 -1.45 -3.89 -5.60
CA VAL A 45 -1.92 -2.50 -5.76
C VAL A 45 -2.84 -2.39 -6.97
N GLU A 46 -2.42 -2.87 -8.13
CA GLU A 46 -3.24 -2.85 -9.36
C GLU A 46 -4.55 -3.62 -9.16
N GLU A 47 -4.49 -4.83 -8.58
CA GLU A 47 -5.68 -5.64 -8.30
C GLU A 47 -6.66 -4.90 -7.37
N ALA A 48 -6.16 -4.23 -6.34
CA ALA A 48 -6.98 -3.48 -5.40
C ALA A 48 -7.60 -2.22 -6.02
N LEU A 49 -6.85 -1.50 -6.86
CA LEU A 49 -7.36 -0.33 -7.59
C LEU A 49 -8.41 -0.70 -8.63
N GLN A 50 -8.25 -1.83 -9.32
CA GLN A 50 -9.19 -2.30 -10.35
C GLN A 50 -10.49 -2.84 -9.76
N LYS A 51 -10.40 -3.73 -8.76
CA LYS A 51 -11.60 -4.32 -8.14
C LYS A 51 -12.31 -3.33 -7.21
N GLY A 52 -11.57 -2.37 -6.65
CA GLY A 52 -12.09 -1.50 -5.62
C GLY A 52 -12.47 -2.27 -4.36
N TRP A 53 -13.50 -1.79 -3.65
CA TRP A 53 -14.03 -2.42 -2.45
C TRP A 53 -15.31 -3.21 -2.78
N ASN A 54 -15.36 -4.51 -2.48
CA ASN A 54 -16.52 -5.37 -2.80
C ASN A 54 -16.99 -5.24 -4.25
N ASP A 55 -16.06 -5.22 -5.22
CA ASP A 55 -16.35 -5.04 -6.64
C ASP A 55 -17.10 -3.72 -6.95
N SER A 56 -16.89 -2.68 -6.13
CA SER A 56 -17.42 -1.32 -6.37
C SER A 56 -16.92 -0.69 -7.67
N GLY A 57 -15.98 -1.33 -8.36
CA GLY A 57 -15.35 -0.85 -9.57
C GLY A 57 -14.07 -0.05 -9.30
N PRO A 58 -13.45 0.47 -10.36
CA PRO A 58 -12.11 1.04 -10.29
C PRO A 58 -12.06 2.30 -9.44
N VAL A 59 -11.07 2.38 -8.56
CA VAL A 59 -10.79 3.57 -7.74
C VAL A 59 -9.69 4.39 -8.38
N SER A 60 -9.96 5.68 -8.58
CA SER A 60 -9.00 6.60 -9.16
C SER A 60 -7.80 6.84 -8.23
N LEU A 61 -6.59 6.74 -8.78
CA LEU A 61 -5.35 6.96 -8.05
C LEU A 61 -5.11 8.46 -7.79
N ARG A 62 -5.70 8.96 -6.70
CA ARG A 62 -5.49 10.35 -6.25
C ARG A 62 -4.06 10.57 -5.71
N PRO A 63 -3.56 11.82 -5.68
CA PRO A 63 -2.20 12.11 -5.20
C PRO A 63 -1.91 11.57 -3.80
N VAL A 64 -2.86 11.72 -2.87
CA VAL A 64 -2.73 11.19 -1.50
C VAL A 64 -2.55 9.67 -1.47
N LEU A 65 -3.33 8.94 -2.29
CA LEU A 65 -3.25 7.48 -2.38
C LEU A 65 -1.93 7.03 -3.01
N ARG A 66 -1.44 7.76 -4.01
CA ARG A 66 -0.14 7.52 -4.65
C ARG A 66 1.01 7.65 -3.65
N GLU A 67 1.01 8.69 -2.82
CA GLU A 67 2.06 8.88 -1.81
C GLU A 67 2.06 7.76 -0.76
N ILE A 68 0.88 7.29 -0.35
CA ILE A 68 0.77 6.14 0.55
C ILE A 68 1.31 4.88 -0.10
N ILE A 69 0.92 4.58 -1.34
CA ILE A 69 1.37 3.39 -2.08
C ILE A 69 2.89 3.40 -2.22
N LYS A 70 3.48 4.53 -2.59
CA LYS A 70 4.93 4.68 -2.72
C LYS A 70 5.66 4.42 -1.38
N ASP A 71 5.10 4.90 -0.28
CA ASP A 71 5.65 4.64 1.05
C ASP A 71 5.59 3.14 1.42
N LEU A 72 4.47 2.47 1.09
CA LEU A 72 4.31 1.03 1.28
C LEU A 72 5.29 0.23 0.42
N GLU A 73 5.46 0.58 -0.85
CA GLU A 73 6.45 -0.04 -1.76
C GLU A 73 7.87 0.04 -1.19
N GLU A 74 8.25 1.21 -0.66
CA GLU A 74 9.55 1.40 -0.03
C GLU A 74 9.71 0.57 1.25
N ARG A 75 8.64 0.37 2.02
CA ARG A 75 8.65 -0.53 3.18
C ARG A 75 8.81 -2.00 2.77
N VAL A 76 8.08 -2.45 1.75
CA VAL A 76 8.24 -3.80 1.15
C VAL A 76 9.66 -4.00 0.65
N ARG A 77 10.21 -3.02 -0.08
CA ARG A 77 11.59 -3.05 -0.58
C ARG A 77 12.60 -3.24 0.56
N ARG A 78 12.46 -2.47 1.64
CA ARG A 78 13.34 -2.58 2.81
C ARG A 78 13.22 -3.97 3.46
N ARG A 79 12.00 -4.45 3.70
CA ARG A 79 11.75 -5.78 4.31
C ARG A 79 12.35 -6.91 3.47
N THR A 80 12.01 -6.96 2.19
CA THR A 80 12.41 -8.06 1.28
C THR A 80 13.91 -8.09 1.02
N ARG A 81 14.59 -6.92 1.04
CA ARG A 81 16.06 -6.85 1.02
C ARG A 81 16.69 -7.48 2.26
N THR A 82 16.19 -7.16 3.45
CA THR A 82 16.69 -7.75 4.71
C THR A 82 16.46 -9.25 4.79
N VAL A 83 15.34 -9.77 4.25
CA VAL A 83 15.06 -11.21 4.21
C VAL A 83 16.04 -11.95 3.30
N ARG A 84 16.41 -11.38 2.16
CA ARG A 84 17.42 -11.96 1.25
C ARG A 84 18.80 -12.05 1.88
N GLU A 85 19.20 -11.05 2.67
CA GLU A 85 20.51 -11.03 3.34
C GLU A 85 20.62 -12.16 4.39
N LYS A 86 19.55 -12.46 5.13
CA LYS A 86 19.55 -13.51 6.19
C LYS A 86 19.52 -14.95 5.69
N HIS A 87 19.28 -15.20 4.40
CA HIS A 87 19.20 -16.55 3.83
C HIS A 87 20.50 -17.01 3.16
N THR A 88 21.56 -16.20 3.26
CA THR A 88 22.86 -16.44 2.61
C THR A 88 23.97 -16.84 3.60
N GLU A 89 23.61 -17.20 4.83
CA GLU A 89 24.53 -17.65 5.90
C GLU A 89 24.21 -19.09 6.33
#